data_AF-A0A955J309-F1
#
_entry.id   AF-A0A955J309-F1
#
_cell.length_a   1.000
_cell.length_b   1.000
_cell.length_c   1.000
_cell.angle_alpha   90.00
_cell.angle_beta   90.00
_cell.angle_gamma   90.00
#
_symmetry.space_group_name_H-M   'P 1'
#
loop_
_entity.id
_entity.type
_entity.pdbx_description
1 polymer ?
#
loop_
_entity_poly.entity_id
_entity_poly.type
_entity_poly.pdbx_seq_one_letter_code
_entity_poly.pdbx_strand_id
1 'polypeptide(L)'
;MTDKVNLINLFHFYQPYDQDASMLHRIVKESYEPVFKGFLERPHSRAVFNITGCLLQRFDDDGFNHLLDMLHILLERKQIEFMGTSMYHTFLPLLPSMEIRRQIELNDIVCKKYFGELYNPKGFYPPELGVNNSVLEVVRDLGYTWIASPYVALSGDSPKQNKLYKDKASGLVCMLRNKIVSSLMLSAAVHSSKDLRTEASDLFNAGEYWFTAMDGETFGHHRVHHESFLFDVLEDPCFNTTTVSDLLNTNNYEYVDFEYRASTWTNKEQDFWLVYGNAKKSTSSNSFILWKDPSNPIHTLQWDLTNRVIDIVNQYSDKDSEKWHKARHMLDYSLASDHFWWASAKPWWSLELIELGAYRLLKVVEPIVEETAFDELHDIYRQIVDIAFDWQRSKKIHKMYEEMSTSYMREPLKMRTSLNWYNQLLLELEYEMQKSISNLDLEKAILYRDSINKIHLGTDVFDIVHVIDLLWIGRNFDWNSTYVKPFLDHDWDEFSDLVKTRLLGVSCKQDFEDWKIVGDERFMDS
;
A
#
# COMPACT_ATOMS: atom_id res chain seq x y z
N MET A 1 -10.00 -4.73 33.65
CA MET A 1 -9.45 -3.65 32.81
C MET A 1 -8.97 -4.36 31.57
N THR A 2 -9.62 -4.17 30.42
CA THR A 2 -9.08 -4.68 29.16
C THR A 2 -7.82 -3.88 28.86
N ASP A 3 -6.68 -4.56 28.77
CA ASP A 3 -5.42 -3.91 28.42
C ASP A 3 -5.58 -3.24 27.06
N LYS A 4 -5.24 -1.94 26.99
CA LYS A 4 -5.37 -1.17 25.74
C LYS A 4 -4.25 -1.56 24.79
N VAL A 5 -4.57 -1.71 23.51
CA VAL A 5 -3.58 -1.89 22.45
C VAL A 5 -2.96 -0.54 22.12
N ASN A 6 -1.63 -0.44 22.20
CA ASN A 6 -0.90 0.75 21.72
C ASN A 6 -0.99 0.80 20.20
N LEU A 7 -1.68 1.80 19.64
CA LEU A 7 -1.86 1.96 18.20
C LEU A 7 -1.02 3.13 17.70
N ILE A 8 -0.04 2.83 16.84
CA ILE A 8 0.80 3.82 16.17
C ILE A 8 0.38 3.85 14.71
N ASN A 9 -0.41 4.87 14.34
CA ASN A 9 -0.80 5.09 12.97
C ASN A 9 0.17 6.03 12.27
N LEU A 10 0.86 5.52 11.25
CA LEU A 10 1.61 6.33 10.30
C LEU A 10 0.75 6.61 9.07
N PHE A 11 0.46 7.89 8.83
CA PHE A 11 -0.21 8.37 7.62
C PHE A 11 0.81 9.04 6.70
N HIS A 12 0.95 8.52 5.49
CA HIS A 12 1.78 9.06 4.43
C HIS A 12 0.93 9.93 3.50
N PHE A 13 1.29 11.20 3.33
CA PHE A 13 0.61 12.14 2.46
C PHE A 13 1.56 12.63 1.37
N TYR A 14 1.20 12.38 0.11
CA TYR A 14 2.03 12.73 -1.03
C TYR A 14 1.15 12.97 -2.26
N GLN A 15 1.48 14.02 -3.01
CA GLN A 15 1.05 14.16 -4.40
C GLN A 15 2.26 14.55 -5.27
N PRO A 16 2.31 14.08 -6.53
CA PRO A 16 3.36 14.47 -7.47
C PRO A 16 3.47 15.98 -7.59
N TYR A 17 4.71 16.47 -7.68
CA TYR A 17 5.02 17.91 -7.73
C TYR A 17 4.22 18.68 -8.78
N ASP A 18 3.98 18.08 -9.93
CA ASP A 18 3.26 18.70 -11.04
C ASP A 18 1.90 18.03 -11.31
N GLN A 19 1.32 17.40 -10.29
CA GLN A 19 -0.05 16.95 -10.36
C GLN A 19 -0.99 18.12 -10.67
N ASP A 20 -1.97 17.84 -11.54
CA ASP A 20 -3.03 18.78 -11.86
C ASP A 20 -3.67 19.40 -10.61
N ALA A 21 -3.80 20.73 -10.61
CA ALA A 21 -4.29 21.48 -9.46
C ALA A 21 -5.74 21.12 -9.09
N SER A 22 -6.58 20.72 -10.05
CA SER A 22 -7.94 20.28 -9.75
C SER A 22 -7.97 18.94 -9.02
N MET A 23 -7.03 18.04 -9.34
CA MET A 23 -6.86 16.78 -8.61
C MET A 23 -6.39 17.04 -7.17
N LEU A 24 -5.37 17.89 -6.97
CA LEU A 24 -4.92 18.23 -5.62
C LEU A 24 -6.05 18.88 -4.80
N HIS A 25 -6.78 19.84 -5.38
CA HIS A 25 -7.92 20.46 -4.70
C HIS A 25 -8.99 19.43 -4.29
N ARG A 26 -9.27 18.46 -5.15
CA ARG A 26 -10.20 17.37 -4.85
C ARG A 26 -9.69 16.53 -3.67
N ILE A 27 -8.44 16.10 -3.69
CA ILE A 27 -7.84 15.28 -2.63
C ILE A 27 -7.81 16.03 -1.29
N VAL A 28 -7.47 17.32 -1.32
CA VAL A 28 -7.52 18.19 -0.12
C VAL A 28 -8.91 18.16 0.51
N LYS A 29 -9.96 18.37 -0.30
CA LYS A 29 -11.34 18.45 0.20
C LYS A 29 -11.91 17.10 0.62
N GLU A 30 -11.57 16.06 -0.11
CA GLU A 30 -12.09 14.71 0.13
C GLU A 30 -11.33 13.99 1.25
N SER A 31 -10.06 14.32 1.52
CA SER A 31 -9.23 13.58 2.47
C SER A 31 -8.44 14.46 3.46
N TYR A 32 -7.49 15.27 2.99
CA TYR A 32 -6.52 15.91 3.90
C TYR A 32 -7.17 16.84 4.92
N GLU A 33 -8.07 17.73 4.46
CA GLU A 33 -8.76 18.68 5.33
C GLU A 33 -9.68 17.95 6.34
N PRO A 34 -10.54 17.00 5.94
CA PRO A 34 -11.29 16.17 6.88
C PRO A 34 -10.40 15.47 7.91
N VAL A 35 -9.31 14.83 7.50
CA VAL A 35 -8.40 14.10 8.39
C VAL A 35 -7.76 15.05 9.40
N PHE A 36 -7.16 16.16 8.95
CA PHE A 36 -6.49 17.10 9.86
C PHE A 36 -7.46 17.75 10.84
N LYS A 37 -8.65 18.13 10.36
CA LYS A 37 -9.73 18.63 11.22
C LYS A 37 -10.19 17.58 12.23
N GLY A 38 -10.31 16.32 11.81
CA GLY A 38 -10.68 15.22 12.68
C GLY A 38 -9.70 15.03 13.83
N PHE A 39 -8.39 15.16 13.60
CA PHE A 39 -7.39 15.18 14.66
C PHE A 39 -7.53 16.42 15.57
N LEU A 40 -7.75 17.62 15.03
CA LEU A 40 -7.91 18.84 15.82
C LEU A 40 -9.09 18.78 16.80
N GLU A 41 -10.17 18.10 16.40
CA GLU A 41 -11.36 17.86 17.22
C GLU A 41 -11.14 16.80 18.31
N ARG A 42 -10.06 16.01 18.23
CA ARG A 42 -9.75 14.88 19.11
C ARG A 42 -8.39 15.09 19.79
N PRO A 43 -8.30 15.97 20.80
CA PRO A 43 -7.03 16.42 21.38
C PRO A 43 -6.19 15.31 22.03
N HIS A 44 -6.79 14.17 22.34
CA HIS A 44 -6.11 13.01 22.92
C HIS A 44 -5.54 12.04 21.88
N SER A 45 -5.98 12.15 20.63
CA SER A 45 -5.55 11.26 19.55
C SER A 45 -4.17 11.65 19.06
N ARG A 46 -3.31 10.64 18.90
CA ARG A 46 -1.93 10.82 18.47
C ARG A 46 -1.59 9.97 17.26
N ALA A 47 -0.74 10.48 16.37
CA ALA A 47 -0.31 9.78 15.16
C ALA A 47 1.07 10.22 14.71
N VAL A 48 1.63 9.48 13.75
CA VAL A 48 2.81 9.89 13.00
C VAL A 48 2.36 10.34 11.62
N PHE A 49 2.74 11.56 11.22
CA PHE A 49 2.46 12.06 9.88
C PHE A 49 3.77 12.08 9.10
N ASN A 50 3.74 11.52 7.90
CA ASN A 50 4.75 11.79 6.88
C ASN A 50 4.11 12.62 5.78
N ILE A 51 4.58 13.85 5.59
CA ILE A 51 4.13 14.73 4.51
C ILE A 51 5.38 15.13 3.73
N THR A 52 5.36 14.92 2.43
CA THR A 52 6.48 15.31 1.55
C THR A 52 6.61 16.84 1.49
N GLY A 53 7.85 17.33 1.42
CA GLY A 53 8.11 18.76 1.28
C GLY A 53 7.50 19.34 0.01
N CYS A 54 7.43 18.57 -1.09
CA CYS A 54 6.76 19.01 -2.31
C CYS A 54 5.27 19.24 -2.10
N LEU A 55 4.58 18.38 -1.34
CA LEU A 55 3.15 18.59 -1.02
C LEU A 55 2.94 19.84 -0.16
N LEU A 56 3.82 20.09 0.82
CA LEU A 56 3.76 21.31 1.63
C LEU A 56 3.99 22.58 0.80
N GLN A 57 4.89 22.54 -0.19
CA GLN A 57 5.02 23.64 -1.16
C GLN A 57 3.75 23.84 -1.95
N ARG A 58 3.13 22.76 -2.44
CA ARG A 58 1.86 22.85 -3.17
C ARG A 58 0.73 23.42 -2.29
N PHE A 59 0.72 23.15 -0.98
CA PHE A 59 -0.23 23.79 -0.07
C PHE A 59 -0.06 25.32 0.00
N ASP A 60 1.18 25.81 -0.01
CA ASP A 60 1.47 27.24 -0.03
C ASP A 60 1.12 27.85 -1.40
N ASP A 61 1.64 27.24 -2.47
CA ASP A 61 1.53 27.75 -3.85
C ASP A 61 0.07 27.77 -4.36
N ASP A 62 -0.74 26.79 -3.97
CA ASP A 62 -2.14 26.67 -4.43
C ASP A 62 -3.17 27.26 -3.44
N GLY A 63 -2.72 27.95 -2.38
CA GLY A 63 -3.61 28.67 -1.46
C GLY A 63 -4.31 27.80 -0.41
N PHE A 64 -3.75 26.62 -0.08
CA PHE A 64 -4.19 25.77 1.02
C PHE A 64 -3.46 26.06 2.34
N ASN A 65 -3.05 27.31 2.59
CA ASN A 65 -2.31 27.72 3.80
C ASN A 65 -3.00 27.33 5.11
N HIS A 66 -4.34 27.25 5.13
CA HIS A 66 -5.10 26.79 6.28
C HIS A 66 -4.74 25.35 6.72
N LEU A 67 -4.30 24.47 5.81
CA LEU A 67 -3.80 23.14 6.17
C LEU A 67 -2.46 23.22 6.89
N LEU A 68 -1.57 24.14 6.48
CA LEU A 68 -0.31 24.40 7.18
C LEU A 68 -0.58 24.90 8.60
N ASP A 69 -1.56 25.79 8.76
CA ASP A 69 -2.00 26.27 10.08
C ASP A 69 -2.54 25.13 10.96
N MET A 70 -3.37 24.24 10.39
CA MET A 70 -3.88 23.06 11.09
C MET A 70 -2.73 22.15 11.57
N LEU A 71 -1.77 21.86 10.69
CA LEU A 71 -0.59 21.05 11.02
C LEU A 71 0.26 21.70 12.10
N HIS A 72 0.45 23.02 12.05
CA HIS A 72 1.16 23.76 13.08
C HIS A 72 0.51 23.57 14.46
N ILE A 73 -0.82 23.73 14.53
CA ILE A 73 -1.58 23.52 15.77
C ILE A 73 -1.44 22.07 16.26
N LEU A 74 -1.51 21.08 15.37
CA LEU A 74 -1.36 19.66 15.73
C LEU A 74 0.03 19.36 16.30
N LEU A 75 1.09 19.98 15.77
CA LEU A 75 2.46 19.85 16.27
C LEU A 75 2.65 20.53 17.62
N GLU A 76 2.17 21.76 17.79
CA GLU A 76 2.23 22.48 19.06
C GLU A 76 1.53 21.71 20.18
N ARG A 77 0.39 21.07 19.85
CA ARG A 77 -0.36 20.20 20.77
C ARG A 77 0.25 18.81 20.94
N LYS A 78 1.33 18.48 20.23
CA LYS A 78 1.98 17.15 20.23
C LYS A 78 1.02 16.01 19.86
N GLN A 79 -0.01 16.31 19.09
CA GLN A 79 -0.94 15.33 18.55
C GLN A 79 -0.30 14.55 17.39
N ILE A 80 0.61 15.18 16.65
CA ILE A 80 1.35 14.50 15.60
C ILE A 80 2.86 14.56 15.84
N GLU A 81 3.55 13.47 15.50
CA GLU A 81 4.99 13.44 15.28
C GLU A 81 5.25 13.46 13.78
N PHE A 82 6.08 14.37 13.29
CA PHE A 82 6.51 14.33 11.89
C PHE A 82 7.60 13.28 11.67
N MET A 83 7.57 12.70 10.47
CA MET A 83 8.56 11.76 9.97
C MET A 83 9.25 12.34 8.73
N GLY A 84 10.57 12.19 8.62
CA GLY A 84 11.35 12.62 7.45
C GLY A 84 11.06 11.75 6.23
N THR A 85 11.32 12.24 5.02
CA THR A 85 11.19 11.49 3.75
C THR A 85 12.02 12.16 2.66
N SER A 86 11.93 11.69 1.42
CA SER A 86 12.49 12.37 0.24
C SER A 86 11.58 13.50 -0.23
N MET A 87 12.18 14.57 -0.76
CA MET A 87 11.47 15.79 -1.16
C MET A 87 10.38 15.53 -2.20
N TYR A 88 10.69 14.72 -3.23
CA TYR A 88 9.83 14.46 -4.37
C TYR A 88 9.41 12.98 -4.49
N HIS A 89 9.28 12.28 -3.36
CA HIS A 89 8.87 10.88 -3.30
C HIS A 89 9.71 9.95 -4.20
N THR A 90 11.02 10.18 -4.20
CA THR A 90 11.99 9.41 -4.97
C THR A 90 12.18 8.00 -4.41
N PHE A 91 12.23 6.98 -5.27
CA PHE A 91 12.50 5.60 -4.85
C PHE A 91 13.98 5.39 -4.50
N LEU A 92 14.32 5.64 -3.24
CA LEU A 92 15.69 5.78 -2.74
C LEU A 92 16.62 4.57 -2.96
N PRO A 93 16.19 3.29 -2.81
CA PRO A 93 17.10 2.15 -2.87
C PRO A 93 17.88 1.99 -4.18
N LEU A 94 17.43 2.64 -5.25
CA LEU A 94 18.02 2.52 -6.58
C LEU A 94 18.91 3.71 -6.96
N LEU A 95 19.02 4.72 -6.09
CA LEU A 95 19.81 5.92 -6.34
C LEU A 95 21.22 5.86 -5.72
N PRO A 96 22.17 6.63 -6.26
CA PRO A 96 23.43 6.92 -5.59
C PRO A 96 23.20 7.59 -4.23
N SER A 97 24.03 7.27 -3.22
CA SER A 97 23.89 7.80 -1.85
C SER A 97 23.88 9.33 -1.76
N MET A 98 24.57 10.01 -2.68
CA MET A 98 24.56 11.48 -2.76
C MET A 98 23.19 12.05 -3.15
N GLU A 99 22.47 11.39 -4.06
CA GLU A 99 21.12 11.80 -4.47
C GLU A 99 20.08 11.42 -3.39
N ILE A 100 20.26 10.29 -2.71
CA ILE A 100 19.46 9.93 -1.53
C ILE A 100 19.58 11.04 -0.47
N ARG A 101 20.81 11.39 -0.09
CA ARG A 101 21.08 12.44 0.90
C ARG A 101 20.46 13.77 0.48
N ARG A 102 20.67 14.17 -0.77
CA ARG A 102 20.14 15.42 -1.33
C ARG A 102 18.62 15.50 -1.22
N GLN A 103 17.91 14.43 -1.60
CA GLN A 103 16.45 14.40 -1.52
C GLN A 103 15.93 14.55 -0.09
N ILE A 104 16.61 13.96 0.89
CA ILE A 104 16.22 14.06 2.31
C ILE A 104 16.52 15.46 2.85
N GLU A 105 17.69 16.01 2.54
CA GLU A 105 18.09 17.36 2.98
C GLU A 105 17.19 18.44 2.38
N LEU A 106 16.77 18.31 1.11
CA LEU A 106 15.80 19.21 0.48
C LEU A 106 14.44 19.17 1.18
N ASN A 107 13.96 17.98 1.51
CA ASN A 107 12.72 17.81 2.28
C ASN A 107 12.83 18.52 3.63
N ASP A 108 13.93 18.31 4.36
CA ASP A 108 14.14 18.94 5.66
C ASP A 108 14.20 20.46 5.58
N ILE A 109 14.86 21.02 4.56
CA ILE A 109 14.90 22.48 4.33
C ILE A 109 13.49 23.03 4.15
N VAL A 110 12.69 22.40 3.31
CA VAL A 110 11.33 22.86 3.00
C VAL A 110 10.40 22.69 4.20
N CYS A 111 10.45 21.56 4.89
CA CYS A 111 9.64 21.36 6.09
C CYS A 111 10.02 22.35 7.20
N LYS A 112 11.32 22.65 7.40
CA LYS A 112 11.78 23.66 8.36
C LYS A 112 11.37 25.08 7.96
N LYS A 113 11.26 25.41 6.66
CA LYS A 113 10.70 26.69 6.20
C LYS A 113 9.30 26.91 6.76
N TYR A 114 8.46 25.87 6.81
CA TYR A 114 7.06 25.99 7.24
C TYR A 114 6.85 25.83 8.75
N PHE A 115 7.64 24.99 9.42
CA PHE A 115 7.39 24.61 10.82
C PHE A 115 8.53 24.95 11.79
N GLY A 116 9.67 25.45 11.29
CA GLY A 116 10.83 25.79 12.12
C GLY A 116 11.29 24.63 13.00
N GLU A 117 11.57 24.92 14.27
CA GLU A 117 12.02 23.94 15.27
C GLU A 117 10.97 22.88 15.63
N LEU A 118 9.68 23.10 15.30
CA LEU A 118 8.65 22.07 15.46
C LEU A 118 8.87 20.89 14.50
N TYR A 119 9.57 21.11 13.38
CA TYR A 119 10.00 20.02 12.49
C TYR A 119 11.35 19.45 12.93
N ASN A 120 11.29 18.38 13.72
CA ASN A 120 12.47 17.67 14.22
C ASN A 120 12.25 16.15 14.16
N PRO A 121 12.07 15.58 12.96
CA PRO A 121 11.73 14.17 12.80
C PRO A 121 12.84 13.28 13.36
N LYS A 122 12.44 12.26 14.14
CA LYS A 122 13.36 11.20 14.60
C LYS A 122 13.26 9.94 13.75
N GLY A 123 12.12 9.77 13.09
CA GLY A 123 11.86 8.69 12.15
C GLY A 123 12.04 9.10 10.70
N PHE A 124 12.37 8.11 9.88
CA PHE A 124 12.46 8.26 8.44
C PHE A 124 11.48 7.35 7.70
N TYR A 125 10.64 7.91 6.84
CA TYR A 125 9.76 7.21 5.91
C TYR A 125 10.48 7.10 4.56
N PRO A 126 10.93 5.90 4.18
CA PRO A 126 11.37 5.66 2.81
C PRO A 126 10.12 5.60 1.92
N PRO A 127 10.04 6.36 0.83
CA PRO A 127 8.98 6.20 -0.17
C PRO A 127 8.79 4.73 -0.53
N GLU A 128 7.53 4.32 -0.54
CA GLU A 128 7.14 2.94 -0.83
C GLU A 128 7.69 1.89 0.15
N LEU A 129 8.03 2.33 1.37
CA LEU A 129 8.81 1.58 2.36
C LEU A 129 10.03 0.87 1.74
N GLY A 130 10.60 1.43 0.68
CA GLY A 130 11.70 0.85 -0.08
C GLY A 130 13.01 1.07 0.66
N VAL A 131 13.63 -0.01 1.14
CA VAL A 131 14.86 0.07 1.95
C VAL A 131 15.88 -0.95 1.52
N ASN A 132 17.14 -0.53 1.47
CA ASN A 132 18.33 -1.36 1.42
C ASN A 132 19.44 -0.75 2.30
N ASN A 133 20.62 -1.36 2.30
CA ASN A 133 21.75 -0.88 3.12
C ASN A 133 22.16 0.56 2.81
N SER A 134 22.14 1.00 1.55
CA SER A 134 22.49 2.37 1.18
C SER A 134 21.53 3.39 1.79
N VAL A 135 20.23 3.08 1.82
CA VAL A 135 19.21 3.92 2.48
C VAL A 135 19.46 3.96 3.98
N LEU A 136 19.64 2.80 4.62
CA LEU A 136 19.90 2.72 6.07
C LEU A 136 21.15 3.51 6.48
N GLU A 137 22.21 3.44 5.69
CA GLU A 137 23.45 4.18 5.90
C GLU A 137 23.22 5.69 5.87
N VAL A 138 22.59 6.20 4.80
CA VAL A 138 22.33 7.64 4.66
C VAL A 138 21.40 8.16 5.75
N VAL A 139 20.33 7.41 6.06
CA VAL A 139 19.35 7.75 7.11
C VAL A 139 20.03 7.82 8.47
N ARG A 140 20.87 6.84 8.82
CA ARG A 140 21.68 6.87 10.06
C ARG A 140 22.59 8.09 10.09
N ASP A 141 23.32 8.35 8.99
CA ASP A 141 24.29 9.44 8.93
C ASP A 141 23.65 10.84 9.01
N LEU A 142 22.37 10.95 8.66
CA LEU A 142 21.56 12.16 8.84
C LEU A 142 20.98 12.31 10.26
N GLY A 143 21.21 11.35 11.15
CA GLY A 143 20.86 11.42 12.56
C GLY A 143 19.45 10.93 12.92
N TYR A 144 18.76 10.28 11.98
CA TYR A 144 17.52 9.56 12.28
C TYR A 144 17.81 8.37 13.20
N THR A 145 16.85 8.02 14.07
CA THR A 145 17.01 6.94 15.07
C THR A 145 16.14 5.73 14.79
N TRP A 146 15.10 5.90 13.98
CA TRP A 146 14.22 4.82 13.56
C TRP A 146 13.72 5.00 12.12
N ILE A 147 13.27 3.93 11.51
CA ILE A 147 12.83 3.89 10.10
C ILE A 147 11.57 3.04 9.98
N ALA A 148 10.58 3.47 9.19
CA ALA A 148 9.44 2.63 8.85
C ALA A 148 9.90 1.53 7.88
N SER A 149 9.44 0.31 8.09
CA SER A 149 9.94 -0.84 7.35
C SER A 149 8.82 -1.85 7.05
N PRO A 150 8.84 -2.51 5.89
CA PRO A 150 7.90 -3.58 5.61
C PRO A 150 8.22 -4.80 6.49
N TYR A 151 7.21 -5.59 6.86
CA TYR A 151 7.39 -6.77 7.71
C TYR A 151 8.35 -7.82 7.10
N VAL A 152 8.41 -7.91 5.78
CA VAL A 152 9.30 -8.83 5.02
C VAL A 152 10.78 -8.47 5.09
N ALA A 153 11.13 -7.32 5.69
CA ALA A 153 12.51 -6.99 6.00
C ALA A 153 13.13 -7.99 7.00
N LEU A 154 12.30 -8.59 7.86
CA LEU A 154 12.69 -9.67 8.76
C LEU A 154 12.69 -11.00 8.01
N SER A 155 13.82 -11.71 8.02
CA SER A 155 13.90 -13.06 7.46
C SER A 155 13.35 -14.10 8.43
N GLY A 156 12.54 -15.03 7.94
CA GLY A 156 12.01 -16.14 8.73
C GLY A 156 10.59 -15.87 9.23
N ASP A 157 10.39 -15.93 10.54
CA ASP A 157 9.08 -15.77 11.17
C ASP A 157 8.52 -14.34 11.04
N SER A 158 7.19 -14.22 11.06
CA SER A 158 6.50 -12.94 11.13
C SER A 158 6.92 -12.14 12.37
N PRO A 159 7.07 -10.81 12.26
CA PRO A 159 7.49 -9.99 13.39
C PRO A 159 6.44 -10.00 14.50
N LYS A 160 6.89 -10.24 15.73
CA LYS A 160 6.08 -10.15 16.93
C LYS A 160 5.99 -8.69 17.36
N GLN A 161 4.80 -8.23 17.69
CA GLN A 161 4.55 -6.84 18.00
C GLN A 161 4.68 -6.53 19.51
N ASN A 162 5.33 -7.42 20.27
CA ASN A 162 5.81 -7.17 21.63
C ASN A 162 7.34 -6.95 21.69
N LYS A 163 8.00 -6.84 20.53
CA LYS A 163 9.44 -6.61 20.42
C LYS A 163 9.72 -5.45 19.48
N LEU A 164 10.84 -4.76 19.71
CA LEU A 164 11.38 -3.78 18.80
C LEU A 164 12.55 -4.39 18.03
N TYR A 165 12.64 -4.10 16.74
CA TYR A 165 13.66 -4.69 15.87
C TYR A 165 14.72 -3.67 15.52
N LYS A 166 15.99 -4.05 15.62
CA LYS A 166 17.13 -3.17 15.36
C LYS A 166 18.02 -3.77 14.29
N ASP A 167 18.30 -3.01 13.25
CA ASP A 167 19.24 -3.45 12.23
C ASP A 167 20.67 -3.42 12.79
N LYS A 168 21.41 -4.52 12.66
CA LYS A 168 22.76 -4.68 13.20
C LYS A 168 23.77 -3.70 12.59
N ALA A 169 23.64 -3.40 11.30
CA ALA A 169 24.63 -2.62 10.56
C ALA A 169 24.48 -1.11 10.80
N SER A 170 23.24 -0.61 10.77
CA SER A 170 22.93 0.80 10.95
C SER A 170 22.65 1.19 12.40
N GLY A 171 22.19 0.25 13.22
CA GLY A 171 21.72 0.51 14.57
C GLY A 171 20.37 1.24 14.64
N LEU A 172 19.68 1.42 13.51
CA LEU A 172 18.35 2.00 13.45
C LEU A 172 17.31 1.03 14.01
N VAL A 173 16.31 1.57 14.71
CA VAL A 173 15.11 0.80 15.06
C VAL A 173 14.21 0.71 13.83
N CYS A 174 13.93 -0.50 13.36
CA CYS A 174 13.07 -0.75 12.21
C CYS A 174 11.64 -1.00 12.70
N MET A 175 10.76 -0.03 12.52
CA MET A 175 9.33 -0.17 12.83
C MET A 175 8.68 -1.01 11.74
N LEU A 176 8.59 -2.33 11.99
CA LEU A 176 8.03 -3.31 11.05
C LEU A 176 6.51 -3.18 10.98
N ARG A 177 6.00 -2.81 9.80
CA ARG A 177 4.57 -2.62 9.51
C ARG A 177 3.76 -3.87 9.84
N ASN A 178 2.73 -3.72 10.65
CA ASN A 178 1.69 -4.74 10.81
C ASN A 178 0.83 -4.79 9.54
N LYS A 179 1.18 -5.69 8.61
CA LYS A 179 0.51 -5.81 7.30
C LYS A 179 -0.97 -6.14 7.44
N ILE A 180 -1.34 -7.07 8.32
CA ILE A 180 -2.74 -7.52 8.46
C ILE A 180 -3.61 -6.34 8.89
N VAL A 181 -3.25 -5.66 9.97
CA VAL A 181 -4.01 -4.51 10.49
C VAL A 181 -4.01 -3.37 9.48
N SER A 182 -2.85 -3.05 8.88
CA SER A 182 -2.77 -1.99 7.85
C SER A 182 -3.66 -2.30 6.65
N SER A 183 -3.67 -3.54 6.17
CA SER A 183 -4.51 -3.97 5.04
C SER A 183 -5.99 -3.93 5.38
N LEU A 184 -6.38 -4.36 6.59
CA LEU A 184 -7.77 -4.24 7.06
C LEU A 184 -8.19 -2.77 7.05
N MET A 185 -7.43 -1.88 7.68
CA MET A 185 -7.74 -0.46 7.77
C MET A 185 -7.76 0.25 6.40
N LEU A 186 -6.91 -0.16 5.45
CA LEU A 186 -6.89 0.37 4.08
C LEU A 186 -8.02 -0.18 3.21
N SER A 187 -8.52 -1.37 3.54
CA SER A 187 -9.59 -2.03 2.80
C SER A 187 -10.96 -1.57 3.27
N ALA A 188 -11.96 -1.68 2.39
CA ALA A 188 -13.37 -1.59 2.76
C ALA A 188 -13.88 -2.90 3.41
N ALA A 189 -13.02 -3.65 4.11
CA ALA A 189 -13.42 -4.87 4.82
C ALA A 189 -13.93 -4.56 6.24
N VAL A 190 -13.50 -3.43 6.81
CA VAL A 190 -13.89 -2.93 8.13
C VAL A 190 -14.32 -1.48 8.04
N HIS A 191 -15.40 -1.13 8.73
CA HIS A 191 -15.98 0.22 8.72
C HIS A 191 -16.20 0.78 10.13
N SER A 192 -15.92 -0.01 11.18
CA SER A 192 -15.94 0.44 12.57
C SER A 192 -14.73 -0.10 13.35
N SER A 193 -14.40 0.58 14.44
CA SER A 193 -13.38 0.16 15.41
C SER A 193 -13.67 -1.24 15.96
N LYS A 194 -14.95 -1.57 16.17
CA LYS A 194 -15.43 -2.88 16.63
C LYS A 194 -15.15 -3.97 15.58
N ASP A 195 -15.40 -3.69 14.31
CA ASP A 195 -15.09 -4.63 13.23
C ASP A 195 -13.59 -4.85 13.15
N LEU A 196 -12.78 -3.78 13.22
CA LEU A 196 -11.33 -3.90 13.25
C LEU A 196 -10.83 -4.82 14.37
N ARG A 197 -11.37 -4.69 15.59
CA ARG A 197 -11.03 -5.60 16.70
C ARG A 197 -11.49 -7.04 16.48
N THR A 198 -12.64 -7.22 15.84
CA THR A 198 -13.21 -8.55 15.59
C THR A 198 -12.38 -9.29 14.54
N GLU A 199 -12.10 -8.62 13.42
CA GLU A 199 -11.33 -9.17 12.29
C GLU A 199 -9.85 -9.36 12.66
N ALA A 200 -9.29 -8.49 13.52
CA ALA A 200 -7.92 -8.63 14.04
C ALA A 200 -7.86 -9.24 15.45
N SER A 201 -8.85 -10.06 15.85
CA SER A 201 -9.02 -10.50 17.24
C SER A 201 -7.80 -11.24 17.81
N ASP A 202 -7.10 -12.07 17.03
CA ASP A 202 -5.87 -12.74 17.49
C ASP A 202 -4.77 -11.74 17.86
N LEU A 203 -4.58 -10.73 17.02
CA LEU A 203 -3.60 -9.66 17.24
C LEU A 203 -4.04 -8.72 18.37
N PHE A 204 -5.34 -8.51 18.51
CA PHE A 204 -5.91 -7.63 19.52
C PHE A 204 -5.81 -8.25 20.92
N ASN A 205 -6.15 -9.54 21.03
CA ASN A 205 -6.10 -10.31 22.27
C ASN A 205 -4.66 -10.57 22.75
N ALA A 206 -3.67 -10.54 21.85
CA ALA A 206 -2.26 -10.64 22.22
C ALA A 206 -1.77 -9.42 23.03
N GLY A 207 -2.49 -8.28 23.01
CA GLY A 207 -2.14 -7.08 23.77
C GLY A 207 -0.85 -6.39 23.32
N GLU A 208 -0.40 -6.70 22.10
CA GLU A 208 0.83 -6.18 21.51
C GLU A 208 0.59 -4.79 20.89
N TYR A 209 1.65 -4.00 20.62
CA TYR A 209 1.45 -2.71 19.92
C TYR A 209 1.12 -2.96 18.45
N TRP A 210 0.46 -2.03 17.76
CA TRP A 210 0.28 -2.08 16.31
C TRP A 210 0.96 -0.89 15.66
N PHE A 211 1.93 -1.16 14.77
CA PHE A 211 2.46 -0.14 13.88
C PHE A 211 1.82 -0.27 12.50
N THR A 212 0.92 0.64 12.17
CA THR A 212 0.26 0.67 10.85
C THR A 212 0.91 1.75 9.99
N ALA A 213 1.00 1.49 8.69
CA ALA A 213 1.48 2.46 7.70
C ALA A 213 0.51 2.45 6.53
N MET A 214 0.04 3.63 6.14
CA MET A 214 -1.11 3.81 5.24
C MET A 214 -0.99 5.12 4.46
N ASP A 215 -1.47 5.14 3.23
CA ASP A 215 -1.62 6.35 2.43
C ASP A 215 -2.83 7.15 2.95
N GLY A 216 -2.61 8.42 3.27
CA GLY A 216 -3.59 9.30 3.89
C GLY A 216 -4.82 9.52 3.00
N GLU A 217 -4.63 9.53 1.69
CA GLU A 217 -5.65 9.64 0.64
C GLU A 217 -6.72 8.54 0.73
N THR A 218 -6.40 7.44 1.43
CA THR A 218 -7.37 6.36 1.67
C THR A 218 -8.55 6.81 2.50
N PHE A 219 -8.34 7.72 3.44
CA PHE A 219 -9.37 8.22 4.34
C PHE A 219 -10.08 9.39 3.67
N GLY A 220 -11.07 9.06 2.84
CA GLY A 220 -11.98 10.00 2.19
C GLY A 220 -11.87 10.05 0.66
N HIS A 221 -10.66 10.18 0.08
CA HIS A 221 -10.50 10.32 -1.38
C HIS A 221 -10.62 8.98 -2.12
N HIS A 222 -9.81 7.97 -1.77
CA HIS A 222 -9.94 6.64 -2.39
C HIS A 222 -11.18 5.90 -1.91
N ARG A 223 -11.63 6.21 -0.69
CA ARG A 223 -12.79 5.60 -0.04
C ARG A 223 -13.64 6.70 0.58
N VAL A 224 -14.76 7.01 -0.08
CA VAL A 224 -15.69 8.03 0.37
C VAL A 224 -16.12 7.72 1.80
N HIS A 225 -16.04 8.73 2.67
CA HIS A 225 -16.44 8.67 4.08
C HIS A 225 -15.59 7.77 5.00
N HIS A 226 -14.49 7.19 4.51
CA HIS A 226 -13.66 6.28 5.31
C HIS A 226 -12.89 6.99 6.43
N GLU A 227 -12.77 8.31 6.39
CA GLU A 227 -12.28 9.11 7.51
C GLU A 227 -13.14 8.96 8.77
N SER A 228 -14.45 8.66 8.64
CA SER A 228 -15.33 8.39 9.79
C SER A 228 -14.92 7.14 10.56
N PHE A 229 -14.54 6.07 9.85
CA PHE A 229 -13.97 4.86 10.44
C PHE A 229 -12.67 5.16 11.19
N LEU A 230 -11.79 5.98 10.59
CA LEU A 230 -10.58 6.43 11.28
C LEU A 230 -10.92 7.13 12.59
N PHE A 231 -11.89 8.05 12.58
CA PHE A 231 -12.29 8.77 13.78
C PHE A 231 -12.87 7.86 14.87
N ASP A 232 -13.66 6.86 14.49
CA ASP A 232 -14.15 5.82 15.42
C ASP A 232 -12.97 5.06 16.06
N VAL A 233 -11.97 4.65 15.26
CA VAL A 233 -10.75 4.00 15.79
C VAL A 233 -9.97 4.91 16.74
N LEU A 234 -9.86 6.21 16.43
CA LEU A 234 -9.14 7.18 17.25
C LEU A 234 -9.83 7.50 18.59
N GLU A 235 -11.14 7.32 18.68
CA GLU A 235 -11.97 7.55 19.88
C GLU A 235 -12.18 6.29 20.71
N ASP A 236 -11.97 5.10 20.14
CA ASP A 236 -12.23 3.85 20.84
C ASP A 236 -11.30 3.67 22.06
N PRO A 237 -11.85 3.48 23.28
CA PRO A 237 -11.07 3.35 24.49
C PRO A 237 -10.18 2.10 24.55
N CYS A 238 -10.38 1.13 23.65
CA CYS A 238 -9.56 -0.07 23.49
C CYS A 238 -8.22 0.22 22.83
N PHE A 239 -8.08 1.33 22.12
CA PHE A 239 -6.84 1.77 21.50
C PHE A 239 -6.22 2.91 22.31
N ASN A 240 -4.93 2.81 22.56
CA ASN A 240 -4.10 3.91 23.04
C ASN A 240 -3.30 4.45 21.87
N THR A 241 -3.80 5.51 21.23
CA THR A 241 -3.10 6.11 20.09
C THR A 241 -1.85 6.84 20.56
N THR A 242 -0.70 6.52 19.96
CA THR A 242 0.60 7.03 20.40
C THR A 242 1.55 7.23 19.22
N THR A 243 2.67 7.92 19.44
CA THR A 243 3.72 8.08 18.43
C THR A 243 4.81 7.02 18.59
N VAL A 244 5.69 6.87 17.59
CA VAL A 244 6.84 5.96 17.71
C VAL A 244 7.80 6.48 18.77
N SER A 245 8.09 7.78 18.79
CA SER A 245 9.00 8.35 19.79
C SER A 245 8.51 8.11 21.22
N ASP A 246 7.20 8.23 21.49
CA ASP A 246 6.66 7.89 22.81
C ASP A 246 6.81 6.40 23.14
N LEU A 247 6.53 5.51 22.17
CA LEU A 247 6.68 4.07 22.34
C LEU A 247 8.12 3.72 22.72
N LEU A 248 9.11 4.25 22.00
CA LEU A 248 10.53 4.01 22.24
C LEU A 248 10.97 4.56 23.62
N ASN A 249 10.38 5.67 24.07
CA ASN A 249 10.70 6.24 25.39
C ASN A 249 10.15 5.43 26.58
N THR A 250 9.18 4.54 26.37
CA THR A 250 8.64 3.71 27.46
C THR A 250 9.64 2.68 28.00
N ASN A 251 10.61 2.25 27.19
CA ASN A 251 11.58 1.19 27.51
C ASN A 251 10.95 -0.15 27.96
N ASN A 252 9.71 -0.42 27.55
CA ASN A 252 8.96 -1.62 27.95
C ASN A 252 9.13 -2.81 27.00
N TYR A 253 9.91 -2.66 25.92
CA TYR A 253 10.01 -3.64 24.84
C TYR A 253 11.42 -4.21 24.74
N GLU A 254 11.50 -5.52 24.50
CA GLU A 254 12.75 -6.22 24.18
C GLU A 254 13.23 -5.80 22.78
N TYR A 255 14.51 -5.48 22.65
CA TYR A 255 15.15 -5.24 21.36
C TYR A 255 15.70 -6.54 20.77
N VAL A 256 15.41 -6.79 19.50
CA VAL A 256 15.92 -7.91 18.73
C VAL A 256 16.79 -7.38 17.60
N ASP A 257 18.07 -7.73 17.64
CA ASP A 257 19.00 -7.43 16.56
C ASP A 257 18.77 -8.36 15.36
N PHE A 258 18.63 -7.80 14.16
CA PHE A 258 18.50 -8.56 12.92
C PHE A 258 19.32 -7.95 11.78
N GLU A 259 19.47 -8.69 10.69
CA GLU A 259 20.08 -8.17 9.46
C GLU A 259 18.97 -7.72 8.53
N TYR A 260 18.92 -6.44 8.20
CA TYR A 260 17.88 -5.91 7.34
C TYR A 260 17.95 -6.50 5.92
N ARG A 261 16.86 -7.10 5.46
CA ARG A 261 16.74 -7.56 4.09
C ARG A 261 16.16 -6.46 3.20
N ALA A 262 16.84 -6.18 2.08
CA ALA A 262 16.33 -5.26 1.07
C ALA A 262 14.89 -5.62 0.65
N SER A 263 13.97 -4.67 0.79
CA SER A 263 12.53 -4.91 0.70
C SER A 263 11.72 -3.61 0.57
N THR A 264 10.45 -3.74 0.21
CA THR A 264 9.45 -2.68 -0.02
C THR A 264 8.07 -3.21 0.38
N TRP A 265 7.07 -2.33 0.56
CA TRP A 265 5.71 -2.72 0.89
C TRP A 265 4.84 -2.94 -0.34
N THR A 266 4.57 -4.16 -0.75
CA THR A 266 3.76 -4.37 -1.96
C THR A 266 2.82 -5.56 -1.80
N ASN A 267 1.99 -5.79 -2.81
CA ASN A 267 1.02 -6.86 -2.81
C ASN A 267 1.68 -8.25 -2.76
N LYS A 268 0.88 -9.26 -2.38
CA LYS A 268 1.28 -10.67 -2.16
C LYS A 268 2.15 -11.26 -3.30
N GLU A 269 2.05 -10.76 -4.53
CA GLU A 269 2.80 -11.23 -5.70
C GLU A 269 4.31 -10.92 -5.64
N GLN A 270 4.70 -9.79 -5.04
CA GLN A 270 6.11 -9.48 -4.77
C GLN A 270 6.61 -10.23 -3.53
N ASP A 271 5.76 -10.37 -2.51
CA ASP A 271 6.06 -11.19 -1.34
C ASP A 271 6.35 -12.64 -1.73
N PHE A 272 5.69 -13.19 -2.76
CA PHE A 272 5.98 -14.55 -3.24
C PHE A 272 7.44 -14.73 -3.67
N TRP A 273 8.02 -13.77 -4.40
CA TRP A 273 9.43 -13.80 -4.80
C TRP A 273 10.38 -13.59 -3.62
N LEU A 274 9.95 -12.84 -2.60
CA LEU A 274 10.73 -12.62 -1.39
C LEU A 274 10.62 -13.80 -0.40
N VAL A 275 9.46 -14.44 -0.28
CA VAL A 275 9.14 -15.41 0.78
C VAL A 275 9.25 -16.86 0.30
N TYR A 276 8.95 -17.16 -0.98
CA TYR A 276 8.84 -18.54 -1.50
C TYR A 276 9.64 -18.84 -2.77
N GLY A 277 10.21 -17.83 -3.43
CA GLY A 277 11.10 -18.04 -4.57
C GLY A 277 12.36 -18.81 -4.14
N ASN A 278 12.70 -19.89 -4.85
CA ASN A 278 13.92 -20.71 -4.71
C ASN A 278 15.27 -19.93 -4.82
N ALA A 279 15.26 -18.60 -4.72
CA ALA A 279 16.46 -17.78 -4.65
C ALA A 279 17.06 -17.90 -3.24
N LYS A 280 18.11 -18.72 -3.11
CA LYS A 280 18.97 -18.85 -1.93
C LYS A 280 19.68 -17.54 -1.47
N LYS A 281 19.24 -16.36 -1.93
CA LYS A 281 19.64 -15.02 -1.46
C LYS A 281 18.74 -13.97 -2.14
N SER A 282 18.04 -13.16 -1.34
CA SER A 282 17.38 -11.94 -1.83
C SER A 282 18.45 -10.96 -2.31
N THR A 283 18.38 -10.50 -3.55
CA THR A 283 19.19 -9.40 -4.06
C THR A 283 18.31 -8.17 -4.25
N SER A 284 18.91 -6.97 -4.23
CA SER A 284 18.18 -5.73 -4.52
C SER A 284 17.48 -5.76 -5.88
N SER A 285 18.03 -6.48 -6.87
CA SER A 285 17.41 -6.66 -8.20
C SER A 285 16.05 -7.36 -8.16
N ASN A 286 15.82 -8.25 -7.19
CA ASN A 286 14.59 -9.02 -7.08
C ASN A 286 13.58 -8.38 -6.12
N SER A 287 14.03 -7.41 -5.32
CA SER A 287 13.24 -6.81 -4.24
C SER A 287 12.46 -5.57 -4.68
N PHE A 288 12.82 -4.98 -5.81
CA PHE A 288 12.29 -3.69 -6.29
C PHE A 288 11.72 -3.78 -7.72
N ILE A 289 11.13 -4.92 -8.08
CA ILE A 289 10.72 -5.21 -9.47
C ILE A 289 9.67 -4.24 -10.04
N LEU A 290 8.91 -3.52 -9.20
CA LEU A 290 7.99 -2.50 -9.69
C LEU A 290 8.70 -1.22 -10.15
N TRP A 291 9.93 -0.98 -9.72
CA TRP A 291 10.70 0.20 -10.13
C TRP A 291 11.91 -0.17 -11.00
N LYS A 292 12.40 -1.41 -10.91
CA LYS A 292 13.54 -1.90 -11.70
C LYS A 292 13.50 -3.41 -11.89
N ASP A 293 12.63 -3.86 -12.79
CA ASP A 293 12.62 -5.22 -13.32
C ASP A 293 13.70 -5.41 -14.40
N PRO A 294 14.71 -6.29 -14.21
CA PRO A 294 15.74 -6.56 -15.22
C PRO A 294 15.21 -7.14 -16.54
N SER A 295 14.01 -7.72 -16.55
CA SER A 295 13.35 -8.24 -17.76
C SER A 295 12.51 -7.18 -18.49
N ASN A 296 12.31 -6.00 -17.88
CA ASN A 296 11.57 -4.91 -18.49
C ASN A 296 12.52 -3.98 -19.27
N PRO A 297 12.44 -3.94 -20.62
CA PRO A 297 13.27 -3.07 -21.44
C PRO A 297 13.00 -1.58 -21.19
N ILE A 298 11.77 -1.20 -20.82
CA ILE A 298 11.43 0.19 -20.50
C ILE A 298 12.16 0.62 -19.23
N HIS A 299 12.13 -0.19 -18.15
CA HIS A 299 12.91 0.11 -16.95
C HIS A 299 14.40 0.20 -17.24
N THR A 300 14.94 -0.69 -18.08
CA THR A 300 16.37 -0.66 -18.47
C THR A 300 16.74 0.68 -19.09
N LEU A 301 15.94 1.17 -20.04
CA LEU A 301 16.16 2.45 -20.70
C LEU A 301 15.88 3.64 -19.78
N GLN A 302 14.84 3.60 -18.95
CA GLN A 302 14.54 4.65 -17.96
C GLN A 302 15.71 4.83 -16.99
N TRP A 303 16.30 3.74 -16.48
CA TRP A 303 17.46 3.81 -15.59
C TRP A 303 18.76 4.21 -16.31
N ASP A 304 18.95 3.83 -17.58
CA ASP A 304 20.09 4.34 -18.38
C ASP A 304 19.99 5.86 -18.56
N LEU A 305 18.82 6.36 -18.97
CA LEU A 305 18.54 7.80 -19.09
C LEU A 305 18.77 8.52 -17.75
N THR A 306 18.21 7.99 -16.67
CA THR A 306 18.32 8.57 -15.32
C THR A 306 19.77 8.71 -14.88
N ASN A 307 20.57 7.63 -14.99
CA ASN A 307 21.96 7.64 -14.56
C ASN A 307 22.80 8.61 -15.39
N ARG A 308 22.61 8.65 -16.72
CA ARG A 308 23.31 9.60 -17.59
C ARG A 308 22.99 11.04 -17.25
N VAL A 309 21.72 11.35 -17.00
CA VAL A 309 21.28 12.69 -16.62
C VAL A 309 21.86 13.10 -15.26
N ILE A 310 21.85 12.19 -14.27
CA ILE A 310 22.51 12.41 -12.97
C ILE A 310 23.99 12.72 -13.17
N ASP A 311 24.69 11.93 -13.98
CA ASP A 311 26.11 12.10 -14.24
C ASP A 311 26.40 13.46 -14.91
N ILE A 312 25.62 13.84 -15.93
CA ILE A 312 25.77 15.13 -16.63
C ILE A 312 25.61 16.31 -15.66
N VAL A 313 24.56 16.31 -14.84
CA VAL A 313 24.31 17.40 -13.86
C VAL A 313 25.42 17.43 -12.80
N ASN A 314 25.89 16.27 -12.35
CA ASN A 314 26.92 16.19 -11.31
C ASN A 314 28.34 16.51 -11.81
N GLN A 315 28.62 16.27 -13.09
CA GLN A 315 29.90 16.56 -13.74
C GLN A 315 29.98 17.96 -14.34
N TYR A 316 28.85 18.69 -14.43
CA TYR A 316 28.84 20.07 -14.87
C TYR A 316 29.79 20.93 -14.02
N SER A 317 30.65 21.70 -14.68
CA SER A 317 31.78 22.39 -14.05
C SER A 317 31.36 23.60 -13.21
N ASP A 318 30.36 24.36 -13.67
CA ASP A 318 29.90 25.60 -13.04
C ASP A 318 28.61 25.37 -12.22
N LYS A 319 28.79 24.83 -11.01
CA LYS A 319 27.71 24.47 -10.08
C LYS A 319 27.06 25.67 -9.37
N ASP A 320 27.52 26.88 -9.63
CA ASP A 320 26.93 28.11 -9.08
C ASP A 320 26.18 28.91 -10.16
N SER A 321 26.18 28.42 -11.41
CA SER A 321 25.44 29.05 -12.50
C SER A 321 23.93 28.87 -12.37
N GLU A 322 23.17 29.87 -12.83
CA GLU A 322 21.71 29.79 -12.93
C GLU A 322 21.25 28.59 -13.77
N LYS A 323 22.00 28.27 -14.83
CA LYS A 323 21.77 27.10 -15.69
C LYS A 323 21.85 25.81 -14.91
N TRP A 324 22.90 25.64 -14.10
CA TRP A 324 23.06 24.46 -13.27
C TRP A 324 21.97 24.39 -12.19
N HIS A 325 21.66 25.48 -11.50
CA HIS A 325 20.59 25.49 -10.50
C HIS A 325 19.25 25.07 -11.09
N LYS A 326 18.93 25.57 -12.30
CA LYS A 326 17.74 25.16 -13.04
C LYS A 326 17.77 23.66 -13.36
N ALA A 327 18.83 23.16 -14.00
CA ALA A 327 18.98 21.74 -14.32
C ALA A 327 18.92 20.86 -13.07
N ARG A 328 19.57 21.28 -11.99
CA ARG A 328 19.62 20.55 -10.72
C ARG A 328 18.23 20.44 -10.08
N HIS A 329 17.49 21.54 -10.04
CA HIS A 329 16.10 21.54 -9.55
C HIS A 329 15.21 20.66 -10.44
N MET A 330 15.40 20.72 -11.77
CA MET A 330 14.71 19.84 -12.71
C MET A 330 14.98 18.36 -12.45
N LEU A 331 16.25 18.01 -12.19
CA LEU A 331 16.62 16.65 -11.84
C LEU A 331 15.95 16.21 -10.54
N ASP A 332 15.94 17.07 -9.52
CA ASP A 332 15.42 16.73 -8.19
C ASP A 332 13.96 16.24 -8.26
N TYR A 333 13.07 16.92 -8.99
CA TYR A 333 11.67 16.46 -9.15
C TYR A 333 11.51 15.38 -10.23
N SER A 334 12.45 15.25 -11.18
CA SER A 334 12.39 14.21 -12.21
C SER A 334 12.75 12.82 -11.69
N LEU A 335 13.30 12.72 -10.48
CA LEU A 335 13.61 11.47 -9.79
C LEU A 335 12.41 10.89 -9.00
N ALA A 336 11.21 11.46 -9.11
CA ALA A 336 10.01 10.93 -8.47
C ALA A 336 9.74 9.47 -8.89
N SER A 337 9.23 8.63 -7.99
CA SER A 337 9.12 7.19 -8.22
C SER A 337 8.04 6.78 -9.22
N ASP A 338 7.01 7.59 -9.40
CA ASP A 338 5.74 7.24 -10.05
C ASP A 338 5.92 6.67 -11.46
N HIS A 339 6.72 7.34 -12.31
CA HIS A 339 6.86 6.94 -13.71
C HIS A 339 7.60 5.62 -13.91
N PHE A 340 8.43 5.20 -12.96
CA PHE A 340 9.01 3.85 -12.96
C PHE A 340 7.96 2.82 -12.56
N TRP A 341 7.17 3.11 -11.52
CA TRP A 341 6.12 2.21 -11.06
C TRP A 341 5.05 1.96 -12.13
N TRP A 342 4.61 3.02 -12.82
CA TRP A 342 3.68 2.92 -13.95
C TRP A 342 4.27 2.19 -15.16
N ALA A 343 5.60 2.13 -15.30
CA ALA A 343 6.27 1.34 -16.33
C ALA A 343 6.33 -0.17 -16.00
N SER A 344 6.00 -0.57 -14.78
CA SER A 344 6.09 -1.95 -14.34
C SER A 344 5.13 -2.90 -15.04
N ALA A 345 3.95 -2.40 -15.44
CA ALA A 345 2.83 -3.19 -15.93
C ALA A 345 2.39 -4.31 -14.95
N LYS A 346 2.56 -4.09 -13.63
CA LYS A 346 2.28 -5.09 -12.58
C LYS A 346 1.53 -4.51 -11.37
N PRO A 347 0.20 -4.43 -11.37
CA PRO A 347 -0.73 -4.59 -12.48
C PRO A 347 -1.11 -3.24 -13.12
N TRP A 348 -0.34 -2.18 -12.88
CA TRP A 348 -0.70 -0.83 -13.30
C TRP A 348 0.20 -0.35 -14.43
N TRP A 349 -0.41 0.39 -15.36
CA TRP A 349 0.24 0.90 -16.57
C TRP A 349 -0.40 2.23 -16.98
N SER A 350 0.44 3.24 -17.23
CA SER A 350 0.02 4.52 -17.82
C SER A 350 1.06 4.96 -18.83
N LEU A 351 0.66 5.02 -20.09
CA LEU A 351 1.52 5.48 -21.17
C LEU A 351 1.91 6.95 -20.97
N GLU A 352 0.96 7.75 -20.48
CA GLU A 352 1.09 9.17 -20.20
C GLU A 352 2.16 9.43 -19.15
N LEU A 353 2.14 8.69 -18.04
CA LEU A 353 3.10 8.88 -16.95
C LEU A 353 4.49 8.35 -17.30
N ILE A 354 4.58 7.28 -18.11
CA ILE A 354 5.85 6.78 -18.63
C ILE A 354 6.51 7.81 -19.55
N GLU A 355 5.77 8.34 -20.51
CA GLU A 355 6.25 9.37 -21.44
C GLU A 355 6.66 10.63 -20.69
N LEU A 356 5.79 11.12 -19.80
CA LEU A 356 5.99 12.36 -19.08
C LEU A 356 7.23 12.29 -18.17
N GLY A 357 7.43 11.17 -17.47
CA GLY A 357 8.62 10.97 -16.64
C GLY A 357 9.91 10.92 -17.47
N ALA A 358 9.91 10.18 -18.58
CA ALA A 358 11.07 10.10 -19.47
C ALA A 358 11.38 11.44 -20.14
N TYR A 359 10.34 12.19 -20.53
CA TYR A 359 10.47 13.53 -21.11
C TYR A 359 11.06 14.52 -20.10
N ARG A 360 10.58 14.53 -18.85
CA ARG A 360 11.15 15.40 -17.80
C ARG A 360 12.64 15.15 -17.61
N LEU A 361 13.06 13.89 -17.52
CA LEU A 361 14.48 13.51 -17.42
C LEU A 361 15.29 14.02 -18.62
N LEU A 362 14.77 13.87 -19.85
CA LEU A 362 15.42 14.42 -21.04
C LEU A 362 15.59 15.95 -20.94
N LYS A 363 14.59 16.66 -20.41
CA LYS A 363 14.61 18.12 -20.28
C LYS A 363 15.58 18.65 -19.25
N VAL A 364 15.99 17.83 -18.27
CA VAL A 364 16.97 18.23 -17.23
C VAL A 364 18.26 18.79 -17.82
N VAL A 365 18.72 18.23 -18.94
CA VAL A 365 20.02 18.60 -19.53
C VAL A 365 19.95 19.83 -20.45
N GLU A 366 18.75 20.28 -20.86
CA GLU A 366 18.55 21.45 -21.73
C GLU A 366 19.23 22.74 -21.27
N PRO A 367 19.23 23.08 -19.97
CA PRO A 367 19.88 24.31 -19.52
C PRO A 367 21.40 24.27 -19.63
N ILE A 368 22.03 23.08 -19.66
CA ILE A 368 23.47 22.89 -19.42
C ILE A 368 24.23 22.18 -20.55
N VAL A 369 23.53 21.62 -21.55
CA VAL A 369 24.13 20.92 -22.70
C VAL A 369 23.79 21.66 -24.01
N GLU A 370 24.69 21.60 -25.00
CA GLU A 370 24.50 22.12 -26.37
C GLU A 370 23.64 21.17 -27.21
N GLU A 371 22.79 21.69 -28.11
CA GLU A 371 21.75 20.94 -28.85
C GLU A 371 22.26 19.66 -29.56
N THR A 372 23.50 19.67 -30.05
CA THR A 372 24.13 18.52 -30.73
C THR A 372 24.54 17.37 -29.80
N ALA A 373 24.53 17.57 -28.48
CA ALA A 373 24.86 16.54 -27.49
C ALA A 373 23.61 15.88 -26.87
N PHE A 374 22.41 16.20 -27.40
CA PHE A 374 21.13 15.61 -26.96
C PHE A 374 20.76 14.33 -27.70
N ASP A 375 21.39 14.05 -28.86
CA ASP A 375 20.93 13.01 -29.77
C ASP A 375 20.82 11.63 -29.08
N GLU A 376 21.84 11.24 -28.31
CA GLU A 376 21.82 9.95 -27.59
C GLU A 376 20.71 9.87 -26.52
N LEU A 377 20.51 10.92 -25.73
CA LEU A 377 19.46 10.94 -24.70
C LEU A 377 18.08 10.97 -25.33
N HIS A 378 17.94 11.71 -26.44
CA HIS A 378 16.72 11.79 -27.21
C HIS A 378 16.37 10.43 -27.84
N ASP A 379 17.37 9.67 -28.29
CA ASP A 379 17.17 8.32 -28.83
C ASP A 379 16.75 7.31 -27.74
N ILE A 380 17.31 7.41 -26.52
CA ILE A 380 16.84 6.59 -25.39
C ILE A 380 15.37 6.93 -25.06
N TYR A 381 15.05 8.22 -24.98
CA TYR A 381 13.68 8.69 -24.75
C TYR A 381 12.70 8.17 -25.82
N ARG A 382 13.05 8.28 -27.11
CA ARG A 382 12.22 7.76 -28.20
C ARG A 382 12.00 6.25 -28.09
N GLN A 383 13.05 5.48 -27.77
CA GLN A 383 12.93 4.04 -27.58
C GLN A 383 12.00 3.68 -26.42
N ILE A 384 12.03 4.41 -25.31
CA ILE A 384 11.09 4.22 -24.19
C ILE A 384 9.65 4.36 -24.70
N VAL A 385 9.37 5.46 -25.39
CA VAL A 385 8.03 5.78 -25.92
C VAL A 385 7.60 4.75 -26.97
N ASP A 386 8.47 4.39 -27.92
CA ASP A 386 8.18 3.41 -28.97
C ASP A 386 7.83 2.04 -28.40
N ILE A 387 8.61 1.55 -27.41
CA ILE A 387 8.33 0.28 -26.75
C ILE A 387 7.02 0.35 -25.96
N ALA A 388 6.76 1.46 -25.25
CA ALA A 388 5.52 1.62 -24.51
C ALA A 388 4.28 1.62 -25.42
N PHE A 389 4.35 2.31 -26.56
CA PHE A 389 3.29 2.27 -27.58
C PHE A 389 3.16 0.88 -28.22
N ASP A 390 4.26 0.19 -28.51
CA ASP A 390 4.22 -1.18 -29.03
C ASP A 390 3.56 -2.15 -28.05
N TRP A 391 3.86 -2.05 -26.76
CA TRP A 391 3.23 -2.87 -25.72
C TRP A 391 1.72 -2.64 -25.64
N GLN A 392 1.29 -1.38 -25.77
CA GLN A 392 -0.13 -1.02 -25.83
C GLN A 392 -0.80 -1.58 -27.09
N ARG A 393 -0.19 -1.40 -28.27
CA ARG A 393 -0.75 -1.80 -29.58
C ARG A 393 -0.77 -3.31 -29.77
N SER A 394 0.26 -4.01 -29.31
CA SER A 394 0.39 -5.48 -29.38
C SER A 394 -0.46 -6.20 -28.33
N LYS A 395 -1.16 -5.47 -27.46
CA LYS A 395 -1.91 -5.98 -26.30
C LYS A 395 -1.03 -6.76 -25.31
N LYS A 396 0.28 -6.48 -25.27
CA LYS A 396 1.19 -7.12 -24.30
C LYS A 396 0.76 -6.81 -22.86
N ILE A 397 0.40 -5.56 -22.56
CA ILE A 397 -0.11 -5.16 -21.25
C ILE A 397 -1.34 -5.98 -20.86
N HIS A 398 -2.27 -6.15 -21.80
CA HIS A 398 -3.47 -6.95 -21.56
C HIS A 398 -3.12 -8.41 -21.25
N LYS A 399 -2.22 -9.03 -22.03
CA LYS A 399 -1.75 -10.40 -21.76
C LYS A 399 -1.07 -10.53 -20.39
N MET A 400 -0.25 -9.55 -20.01
CA MET A 400 0.38 -9.54 -18.69
C MET A 400 -0.67 -9.47 -17.57
N TYR A 401 -1.73 -8.69 -17.75
CA TYR A 401 -2.85 -8.67 -16.80
C TYR A 401 -3.65 -9.98 -16.79
N GLU A 402 -3.87 -10.61 -17.93
CA GLU A 402 -4.50 -11.94 -18.01
C GLU A 402 -3.65 -13.01 -17.31
N GLU A 403 -2.32 -12.96 -17.46
CA GLU A 403 -1.38 -13.90 -16.81
C GLU A 403 -1.29 -13.70 -15.30
N MET A 404 -1.38 -12.45 -14.81
CA MET A 404 -1.39 -12.13 -13.39
C MET A 404 -2.77 -12.37 -12.74
N SER A 405 -3.84 -12.23 -13.52
CA SER A 405 -5.19 -12.53 -13.05
C SER A 405 -5.34 -14.03 -12.82
N THR A 406 -5.31 -14.43 -11.55
CA THR A 406 -5.52 -15.82 -11.15
C THR A 406 -6.91 -16.37 -11.49
N SER A 407 -7.83 -15.52 -11.96
CA SER A 407 -9.22 -15.86 -12.26
C SER A 407 -9.48 -16.15 -13.74
N TYR A 408 -8.80 -15.47 -14.67
CA TYR A 408 -9.16 -15.42 -16.10
C TYR A 408 -8.98 -16.73 -16.88
N MET A 409 -8.35 -17.75 -16.29
CA MET A 409 -8.18 -19.07 -16.89
C MET A 409 -8.68 -20.24 -16.03
N ARG A 410 -9.41 -19.96 -14.94
CA ARG A 410 -10.02 -21.02 -14.13
C ARG A 410 -11.41 -21.32 -14.66
N GLU A 411 -11.79 -22.60 -14.66
CA GLU A 411 -13.20 -22.94 -14.81
C GLU A 411 -14.01 -22.23 -13.70
N PRO A 412 -15.25 -21.81 -13.98
CA PRO A 412 -16.13 -21.24 -12.96
C PRO A 412 -16.13 -22.07 -11.69
N LEU A 413 -16.18 -21.44 -10.52
CA LEU A 413 -16.09 -22.17 -9.25
C LEU A 413 -17.06 -23.36 -9.20
N LYS A 414 -18.29 -23.17 -9.68
CA LYS A 414 -19.32 -24.22 -9.80
C LYS A 414 -18.91 -25.48 -10.57
N MET A 415 -17.93 -25.38 -11.47
CA MET A 415 -17.43 -26.48 -12.29
C MET A 415 -16.23 -27.20 -11.66
N ARG A 416 -15.48 -26.52 -10.78
CA ARG A 416 -14.19 -27.01 -10.24
C ARG A 416 -14.23 -27.38 -8.77
N THR A 417 -15.40 -27.41 -8.14
CA THR A 417 -15.58 -27.74 -6.72
C THR A 417 -16.68 -28.78 -6.55
N SER A 418 -16.60 -29.59 -5.50
CA SER A 418 -17.69 -30.53 -5.20
C SER A 418 -18.99 -29.77 -4.93
N LEU A 419 -20.11 -30.38 -5.27
CA LEU A 419 -21.40 -29.73 -5.13
C LEU A 419 -21.72 -29.40 -3.66
N ASN A 420 -21.36 -30.30 -2.74
CA ASN A 420 -21.52 -30.08 -1.30
C ASN A 420 -20.73 -28.83 -0.85
N TRP A 421 -19.47 -28.71 -1.27
CA TRP A 421 -18.65 -27.56 -0.93
C TRP A 421 -19.17 -26.26 -1.55
N TYR A 422 -19.61 -26.30 -2.81
CA TYR A 422 -20.24 -25.17 -3.47
C TYR A 422 -21.49 -24.70 -2.71
N ASN A 423 -22.37 -25.64 -2.36
CA ASN A 423 -23.62 -25.31 -1.66
C ASN A 423 -23.33 -24.78 -0.24
N GLN A 424 -22.34 -25.34 0.45
CA GLN A 424 -21.86 -24.79 1.74
C GLN A 424 -21.37 -23.35 1.59
N LEU A 425 -20.58 -23.07 0.55
CA LEU A 425 -20.06 -21.72 0.32
C LEU A 425 -21.17 -20.71 0.10
N LEU A 426 -22.25 -21.06 -0.61
CA LEU A 426 -23.39 -20.15 -0.76
C LEU A 426 -24.03 -19.79 0.57
N LEU A 427 -24.15 -20.75 1.49
CA LEU A 427 -24.65 -20.50 2.84
C LEU A 427 -23.73 -19.58 3.63
N GLU A 428 -22.41 -19.78 3.52
CA GLU A 428 -21.42 -18.93 4.17
C GLU A 428 -21.47 -17.48 3.66
N LEU A 429 -21.61 -17.30 2.34
CA LEU A 429 -21.77 -15.98 1.74
C LEU A 429 -23.10 -15.32 2.14
N GLU A 430 -24.19 -16.09 2.20
CA GLU A 430 -25.48 -15.58 2.68
C GLU A 430 -25.41 -15.19 4.16
N TYR A 431 -24.73 -15.98 4.98
CA TYR A 431 -24.52 -15.66 6.39
C TYR A 431 -23.78 -14.34 6.57
N GLU A 432 -22.66 -14.13 5.86
CA GLU A 432 -21.95 -12.84 5.92
C GLU A 432 -22.78 -11.68 5.34
N MET A 433 -23.60 -11.93 4.31
CA MET A 433 -24.54 -10.95 3.79
C MET A 433 -25.55 -10.53 4.87
N GLN A 434 -26.20 -11.47 5.55
CA GLN A 434 -27.18 -11.17 6.61
C GLN A 434 -26.54 -10.50 7.83
N LYS A 435 -25.33 -10.93 8.19
CA LYS A 435 -24.52 -10.28 9.23
C LYS A 435 -24.22 -8.82 8.85
N SER A 436 -23.83 -8.57 7.59
CA SER A 436 -23.57 -7.21 7.09
C SER A 436 -24.85 -6.35 7.09
N ILE A 437 -25.99 -6.90 6.67
CA ILE A 437 -27.30 -6.22 6.73
C ILE A 437 -27.68 -5.85 8.16
N SER A 438 -27.53 -6.77 9.12
CA SER A 438 -27.86 -6.50 10.52
C SER A 438 -26.97 -5.42 11.15
N ASN A 439 -25.76 -5.26 10.62
CA ASN A 439 -24.83 -4.17 10.97
C ASN A 439 -25.03 -2.88 10.14
N LEU A 440 -26.00 -2.84 9.20
CA LEU A 440 -26.20 -1.75 8.23
C LEU A 440 -25.01 -1.49 7.31
N ASP A 441 -24.11 -2.47 7.16
CA ASP A 441 -23.03 -2.47 6.19
C ASP A 441 -23.56 -2.93 4.82
N LEU A 442 -24.24 -2.02 4.13
CA LEU A 442 -24.94 -2.32 2.89
C LEU A 442 -23.98 -2.58 1.72
N GLU A 443 -22.79 -1.98 1.72
CA GLU A 443 -21.78 -2.21 0.68
C GLU A 443 -21.26 -3.65 0.75
N LYS A 444 -20.91 -4.11 1.95
CA LYS A 444 -20.46 -5.49 2.18
C LYS A 444 -21.58 -6.50 1.95
N ALA A 445 -22.83 -6.16 2.32
CA ALA A 445 -23.99 -6.98 1.98
C ALA A 445 -24.19 -7.13 0.47
N ILE A 446 -24.08 -6.02 -0.29
CA ILE A 446 -24.18 -6.03 -1.75
C ILE A 446 -23.05 -6.85 -2.38
N LEU A 447 -21.82 -6.71 -1.87
CA LEU A 447 -20.67 -7.50 -2.31
C LEU A 447 -20.95 -9.00 -2.22
N TYR A 448 -21.41 -9.49 -1.06
CA TYR A 448 -21.69 -10.93 -0.88
C TYR A 448 -22.89 -11.39 -1.71
N ARG A 449 -23.95 -10.60 -1.81
CA ARG A 449 -25.10 -10.88 -2.69
C ARG A 449 -24.68 -11.03 -4.15
N ASP A 450 -23.90 -10.09 -4.65
CA ASP A 450 -23.47 -10.09 -6.05
C ASP A 450 -22.49 -11.23 -6.33
N SER A 451 -21.69 -11.58 -5.34
CA SER A 451 -20.80 -12.74 -5.39
C SER A 451 -21.54 -14.07 -5.51
N ILE A 452 -22.62 -14.27 -4.74
CA ILE A 452 -23.52 -15.43 -4.88
C ILE A 452 -24.05 -15.52 -6.32
N ASN A 453 -24.47 -14.38 -6.88
CA ASN A 453 -24.99 -14.32 -8.26
C ASN A 453 -23.90 -14.64 -9.29
N LYS A 454 -22.71 -14.08 -9.15
CA LYS A 454 -21.59 -14.30 -10.08
C LYS A 454 -21.14 -15.75 -10.08
N ILE A 455 -20.98 -16.35 -8.90
CA ILE A 455 -20.61 -17.76 -8.74
C ILE A 455 -21.66 -18.66 -9.41
N HIS A 456 -22.95 -18.39 -9.21
CA HIS A 456 -24.02 -19.14 -9.84
C HIS A 456 -24.04 -19.00 -11.37
N LEU A 457 -23.85 -17.77 -11.89
CA LEU A 457 -23.77 -17.52 -13.32
C LEU A 457 -22.47 -18.08 -13.94
N GLY A 458 -21.45 -18.30 -13.11
CA GLY A 458 -20.10 -18.68 -13.54
C GLY A 458 -19.27 -17.52 -14.07
N THR A 459 -19.60 -16.30 -13.65
CA THR A 459 -18.88 -15.07 -14.01
C THR A 459 -17.87 -14.63 -12.95
N ASP A 460 -17.72 -15.41 -11.88
CA ASP A 460 -16.71 -15.26 -10.82
C ASP A 460 -15.27 -15.30 -11.37
N VAL A 461 -15.06 -15.96 -12.51
CA VAL A 461 -13.77 -16.03 -13.22
C VAL A 461 -13.29 -14.67 -13.73
N PHE A 462 -14.17 -13.68 -13.83
CA PHE A 462 -13.82 -12.33 -14.27
C PHE A 462 -13.52 -11.38 -13.11
N ASP A 463 -13.65 -11.83 -11.87
CA ASP A 463 -13.35 -11.01 -10.70
C ASP A 463 -11.84 -10.90 -10.47
N ILE A 464 -11.32 -9.66 -10.44
CA ILE A 464 -9.90 -9.36 -10.16
C ILE A 464 -9.49 -9.88 -8.78
N VAL A 465 -10.38 -9.79 -7.79
CA VAL A 465 -10.23 -10.39 -6.47
C VAL A 465 -11.43 -11.29 -6.24
N HIS A 466 -11.18 -12.60 -6.07
CA HIS A 466 -12.26 -13.54 -5.88
C HIS A 466 -12.88 -13.35 -4.49
N VAL A 467 -14.22 -13.36 -4.39
CA VAL A 467 -14.94 -13.22 -3.10
C VAL A 467 -14.49 -14.22 -2.04
N ILE A 468 -14.00 -15.37 -2.48
CA ILE A 468 -13.50 -16.46 -1.61
C ILE A 468 -12.26 -15.97 -0.88
N ASP A 469 -11.34 -15.31 -1.59
CA ASP A 469 -10.15 -14.74 -0.97
C ASP A 469 -10.53 -13.68 0.07
N LEU A 470 -11.54 -12.84 -0.23
CA LEU A 470 -12.07 -11.86 0.73
C LEU A 470 -12.74 -12.51 1.94
N LEU A 471 -13.54 -13.56 1.71
CA LEU A 471 -14.21 -14.33 2.75
C LEU A 471 -13.19 -14.93 3.71
N TRP A 472 -12.10 -15.50 3.19
CA TRP A 472 -11.08 -16.13 4.03
C TRP A 472 -10.11 -15.14 4.68
N ILE A 473 -9.80 -14.02 4.02
CA ILE A 473 -9.05 -12.93 4.64
C ILE A 473 -9.77 -12.41 5.90
N GLY A 474 -11.10 -12.34 5.89
CA GLY A 474 -11.88 -11.92 7.06
C GLY A 474 -12.06 -13.00 8.14
N ARG A 475 -11.70 -14.27 7.87
CA ARG A 475 -12.06 -15.40 8.77
C ARG A 475 -10.91 -16.03 9.54
N ASN A 476 -9.66 -15.63 9.32
CA ASN A 476 -8.47 -15.95 10.12
C ASN A 476 -8.30 -17.41 10.64
N PHE A 477 -8.81 -18.44 9.96
CA PHE A 477 -8.70 -19.85 10.37
C PHE A 477 -8.54 -20.83 9.18
N ASP A 478 -8.07 -22.04 9.51
CA ASP A 478 -7.90 -23.20 8.62
C ASP A 478 -9.17 -23.48 7.80
N TRP A 479 -9.03 -24.02 6.58
CA TRP A 479 -10.08 -24.20 5.56
C TRP A 479 -11.30 -25.03 6.01
N ASN A 480 -11.29 -25.54 7.25
CA ASN A 480 -12.22 -26.50 7.83
C ASN A 480 -13.21 -25.92 8.86
N SER A 481 -13.19 -24.62 9.22
CA SER A 481 -14.17 -24.04 10.16
C SER A 481 -15.27 -23.25 9.44
N THR A 482 -16.47 -23.82 9.35
CA THR A 482 -17.68 -23.16 8.82
C THR A 482 -18.42 -22.42 9.94
N TYR A 483 -18.95 -21.21 9.69
CA TYR A 483 -19.80 -20.50 10.65
C TYR A 483 -21.26 -20.96 10.56
N VAL A 484 -21.62 -21.51 9.42
CA VAL A 484 -22.90 -22.15 9.20
C VAL A 484 -22.72 -23.66 9.42
N LYS A 485 -23.76 -24.32 9.94
CA LYS A 485 -23.76 -25.79 10.03
C LYS A 485 -23.59 -26.41 8.63
N PRO A 486 -23.10 -27.67 8.54
CA PRO A 486 -22.93 -28.34 7.26
C PRO A 486 -24.21 -28.35 6.41
N PHE A 487 -24.07 -28.20 5.09
CA PHE A 487 -25.17 -28.07 4.13
C PHE A 487 -26.22 -29.18 4.28
N LEU A 488 -25.78 -30.42 4.48
CA LEU A 488 -26.68 -31.57 4.64
C LEU A 488 -27.33 -31.66 6.03
N ASP A 489 -26.89 -30.88 7.01
CA ASP A 489 -27.50 -30.78 8.35
C ASP A 489 -28.63 -29.72 8.41
N HIS A 490 -28.86 -29.01 7.31
CA HIS A 490 -30.00 -28.12 7.14
C HIS A 490 -31.29 -28.88 6.81
N ASP A 491 -32.41 -28.20 7.03
CA ASP A 491 -33.71 -28.57 6.46
C ASP A 491 -34.03 -27.63 5.30
N TRP A 492 -34.73 -28.13 4.27
CA TRP A 492 -35.04 -27.35 3.05
C TRP A 492 -35.67 -25.99 3.33
N ASP A 493 -36.51 -25.91 4.36
CA ASP A 493 -37.25 -24.72 4.71
C ASP A 493 -36.38 -23.65 5.41
N GLU A 494 -35.16 -24.01 5.85
CA GLU A 494 -34.18 -23.08 6.41
C GLU A 494 -33.46 -22.25 5.32
N PHE A 495 -33.41 -22.74 4.07
CA PHE A 495 -32.76 -22.00 2.99
C PHE A 495 -33.61 -20.81 2.53
N SER A 496 -32.97 -19.66 2.30
CA SER A 496 -33.64 -18.50 1.72
C SER A 496 -34.01 -18.74 0.25
N ASP A 497 -34.92 -17.92 -0.28
CA ASP A 497 -35.26 -17.93 -1.70
C ASP A 497 -34.04 -17.58 -2.59
N LEU A 498 -33.13 -16.75 -2.07
CA LEU A 498 -31.87 -16.43 -2.74
C LEU A 498 -31.03 -17.69 -2.91
N VAL A 499 -30.75 -18.43 -1.83
CA VAL A 499 -29.92 -19.64 -1.90
C VAL A 499 -30.63 -20.76 -2.67
N LYS A 500 -31.91 -21.03 -2.42
CA LYS A 500 -32.69 -22.10 -3.08
C LYS A 500 -32.59 -22.05 -4.61
N THR A 501 -32.55 -20.84 -5.16
CA THR A 501 -32.48 -20.63 -6.62
C THR A 501 -31.07 -20.68 -7.19
N ARG A 502 -30.02 -20.79 -6.35
CA ARG A 502 -28.61 -20.88 -6.77
C ARG A 502 -27.89 -22.19 -6.39
N LEU A 503 -28.52 -23.07 -5.61
CA LEU A 503 -27.97 -24.39 -5.27
C LEU A 503 -27.64 -25.21 -6.53
N LEU A 504 -26.56 -25.97 -6.49
CA LEU A 504 -26.21 -26.93 -7.54
C LEU A 504 -26.64 -28.34 -7.15
N GLY A 505 -27.18 -29.07 -8.13
CA GLY A 505 -27.66 -30.45 -7.94
C GLY A 505 -28.93 -30.57 -7.09
N VAL A 506 -29.52 -29.45 -6.66
CA VAL A 506 -30.75 -29.40 -5.86
C VAL A 506 -31.67 -28.33 -6.43
N SER A 507 -32.83 -28.74 -6.96
CA SER A 507 -33.83 -27.83 -7.51
C SER A 507 -35.11 -27.75 -6.68
N CYS A 508 -35.37 -28.78 -5.86
CA CYS A 508 -36.53 -28.85 -5.00
C CYS A 508 -36.24 -29.58 -3.67
N LYS A 509 -37.21 -29.56 -2.76
CA LYS A 509 -37.13 -30.25 -1.47
C LYS A 509 -36.81 -31.73 -1.61
N GLN A 510 -37.41 -32.41 -2.60
CA GLN A 510 -37.18 -33.83 -2.82
C GLN A 510 -35.72 -34.13 -3.18
N ASP A 511 -35.12 -33.33 -4.07
CA ASP A 511 -33.71 -33.50 -4.47
C ASP A 511 -32.76 -33.40 -3.26
N PHE A 512 -33.06 -32.47 -2.35
CA PHE A 512 -32.28 -32.23 -1.14
C PHE A 512 -32.41 -33.38 -0.13
N GLU A 513 -33.63 -33.83 0.15
CA GLU A 513 -33.88 -34.96 1.06
C GLU A 513 -33.25 -36.26 0.52
N ASP A 514 -33.34 -36.49 -0.80
CA ASP A 514 -32.67 -37.60 -1.43
C ASP A 514 -31.14 -37.50 -1.22
N TRP A 515 -30.57 -36.30 -1.32
CA TRP A 515 -29.12 -36.09 -1.11
C TRP A 515 -28.70 -36.43 0.30
N LYS A 516 -29.46 -36.00 1.31
CA LYS A 516 -29.18 -36.35 2.72
C LYS A 516 -29.09 -37.86 2.94
N ILE A 517 -29.87 -38.64 2.19
CA ILE A 517 -29.87 -40.12 2.27
C ILE A 517 -28.63 -40.72 1.59
N VAL A 518 -28.26 -40.22 0.40
CA VAL A 518 -27.22 -40.83 -0.45
C VAL A 518 -25.81 -40.32 -0.10
N GLY A 519 -25.69 -39.16 0.51
CA GLY A 519 -24.39 -38.50 0.73
C GLY A 519 -23.72 -38.05 -0.58
N ASP A 520 -22.43 -37.74 -0.52
CA ASP A 520 -21.65 -37.23 -1.67
C ASP A 520 -21.28 -38.32 -2.71
N GLU A 521 -21.78 -39.55 -2.55
CA GLU A 521 -21.48 -40.70 -3.43
C GLU A 521 -22.05 -40.56 -4.84
N ARG A 522 -22.83 -39.50 -5.12
CA ARG A 522 -23.57 -39.33 -6.36
C ARG A 522 -22.74 -38.83 -7.55
N PHE A 523 -21.49 -38.38 -7.38
CA PHE A 523 -20.72 -37.75 -8.46
C PHE A 523 -19.18 -37.96 -8.42
N MET A 524 -18.69 -39.12 -7.98
CA MET A 524 -17.27 -39.47 -8.13
C MET A 524 -16.89 -40.00 -9.53
N ASP A 525 -17.86 -40.19 -10.43
CA ASP A 525 -17.63 -40.55 -11.83
C ASP A 525 -18.16 -39.45 -12.77
N SER A 526 -17.41 -38.35 -12.93
CA SER A 526 -17.47 -37.49 -14.11
C SER A 526 -16.19 -36.70 -14.30
#